data_AF-A2GWK3-F1
#
_entry.id   AF-A2GWK3-F1
#
_cell.length_a   1.000
_cell.length_b   1.000
_cell.length_c   1.000
_cell.angle_alpha   90.00
_cell.angle_beta   90.00
_cell.angle_gamma   90.00
#
_symmetry.space_group_name_H-M   'P 1'
#
loop_
_entity.id
_entity.type
_entity.pdbx_description
1 polymer ?
#
loop_
_entity_poly.entity_id
_entity_poly.type
_entity_poly.pdbx_seq_one_letter_code
_entity_poly.pdbx_strand_id
1 'polypeptide(L)'
;MYDLTEYEGLTMSDVKKGKPKKRPYRDESTLTERQKRLLNRLKQTGDKQDIDDFWNEILDEKKFYKKRSGQFWKYLCTLPINLERYQIFNELNKRTATLMTEDNCFVYACIQAEVDGETIDHMREVIRVRDFPQSKVQEISDATGIAFNVTIGYFNDSRHNEIKRYVPKECKTVRTIDLLLVEDHYMLNERLPMTTYFIRNYIEILKECGGMNIEKQMKIYTKRDGKYVVRMDRTTPLWDVMKTLWECKYFEPISYGELFTYTTDLYKQNLAPFKDLTYAPKYCVQLKKKAESKEVNKAKCKFIPEHVFFADFECSTDGFHKAFNICYDSEDGSVSESIWGQNCATEFLERLPDKSLIYFHNLSYDINFILRHMTEVKGTPIIKGSRTMQITGLYKGRAIIIKDSYSVINKKLKLFPAMFNLQTGPKEVFPYNYYSSTLLANDNRTGVISEACKFIQDADTFMKNIDSIKGCRIDENHFDLEKYSSFYCKQDVRILREGFVKFRNDILKEFDLNVYDYVSICSIANKLFENRV
;
A
#
# COMPACT_ATOMS: atom_id res chain seq x y z
N MET A 1 -24.05 -10.70 -17.10
CA MET A 1 -22.86 -11.51 -16.80
C MET A 1 -21.69 -10.68 -17.30
N TYR A 2 -20.88 -10.10 -16.43
CA TYR A 2 -19.84 -9.13 -16.83
C TYR A 2 -18.53 -9.90 -17.12
N ASP A 3 -17.97 -9.68 -18.31
CA ASP A 3 -16.66 -10.19 -18.73
C ASP A 3 -15.55 -9.38 -18.04
N LEU A 4 -14.69 -10.03 -17.24
CA LEU A 4 -13.61 -9.37 -16.50
C LEU A 4 -12.52 -8.79 -17.40
N THR A 5 -12.40 -9.27 -18.64
CA THR A 5 -11.46 -8.72 -19.62
C THR A 5 -11.90 -7.34 -20.13
N GLU A 6 -13.17 -6.98 -19.98
CA GLU A 6 -13.71 -5.66 -20.35
C GLU A 6 -13.50 -4.56 -19.31
N TYR A 7 -12.97 -4.89 -18.12
CA TYR A 7 -12.85 -3.98 -16.98
C TYR A 7 -11.47 -4.02 -16.31
N GLU A 8 -10.42 -3.61 -17.03
CA GLU A 8 -9.10 -3.37 -16.44
C GLU A 8 -9.20 -2.34 -15.28
N GLY A 9 -8.64 -2.69 -14.10
CA GLY A 9 -8.48 -1.76 -12.96
C GLY A 9 -9.62 -1.71 -11.93
N LEU A 10 -10.57 -2.63 -11.96
CA LEU A 10 -11.69 -2.65 -11.01
C LEU A 10 -11.24 -3.02 -9.58
N THR A 11 -11.56 -2.18 -8.58
CA THR A 11 -11.21 -2.42 -7.17
C THR A 11 -12.40 -2.92 -6.35
N MET A 12 -12.16 -3.58 -5.21
CA MET A 12 -13.22 -4.03 -4.28
C MET A 12 -14.12 -2.90 -3.76
N SER A 13 -13.64 -1.66 -3.76
CA SER A 13 -14.45 -0.47 -3.45
C SER A 13 -15.55 -0.24 -4.49
N ASP A 14 -15.27 -0.52 -5.75
CA ASP A 14 -16.19 -0.32 -6.87
C ASP A 14 -17.28 -1.42 -6.90
N VAL A 15 -16.91 -2.65 -6.53
CA VAL A 15 -17.81 -3.80 -6.42
C VAL A 15 -18.79 -3.64 -5.25
N LYS A 16 -18.32 -3.17 -4.08
CA LYS A 16 -19.16 -2.95 -2.89
C LYS A 16 -20.24 -1.89 -3.09
N LYS A 17 -20.09 -0.98 -4.07
CA LYS A 17 -21.05 0.09 -4.37
C LYS A 17 -22.15 -0.35 -5.36
N GLY A 18 -22.20 -1.62 -5.76
CA GLY A 18 -23.35 -2.23 -6.44
C GLY A 18 -23.59 -1.80 -7.89
N LYS A 19 -22.73 -0.95 -8.48
CA LYS A 19 -22.76 -0.60 -9.92
C LYS A 19 -21.33 -0.49 -10.46
N PRO A 20 -20.74 -1.57 -11.02
CA PRO A 20 -19.48 -1.46 -11.74
C PRO A 20 -19.72 -0.53 -12.95
N LYS A 21 -19.21 0.71 -12.87
CA LYS A 21 -19.20 1.63 -14.00
C LYS A 21 -17.94 1.36 -14.81
N LYS A 22 -18.10 1.05 -16.10
CA LYS A 22 -17.00 1.14 -17.07
C LYS A 22 -16.52 2.59 -17.02
N ARG A 23 -15.28 2.84 -16.58
CA ARG A 23 -14.65 4.14 -16.80
C ARG A 23 -14.16 4.09 -18.24
N PRO A 24 -14.70 4.88 -19.17
CA PRO A 24 -14.06 5.00 -20.47
C PRO A 24 -12.68 5.59 -20.20
N TYR A 25 -11.62 4.94 -20.71
CA TYR A 25 -10.24 5.43 -20.60
C TYR A 25 -10.08 6.86 -21.16
N ARG A 26 -11.06 7.34 -21.95
CA ARG A 26 -11.09 8.61 -22.67
C ARG A 26 -12.52 9.14 -22.78
N ASP A 27 -13.07 9.64 -21.68
CA ASP A 27 -14.42 10.21 -21.66
C ASP A 27 -14.43 11.67 -22.15
N GLU A 28 -14.81 11.88 -23.42
CA GLU A 28 -14.88 13.20 -24.04
C GLU A 28 -15.86 14.17 -23.35
N SER A 29 -16.81 13.66 -22.55
CA SER A 29 -17.75 14.50 -21.81
C SER A 29 -17.07 15.29 -20.69
N THR A 30 -15.89 14.85 -20.24
CA THR A 30 -15.08 15.50 -19.20
C THR A 30 -14.19 16.64 -19.73
N LEU A 31 -14.08 16.77 -21.05
CA LEU A 31 -13.26 17.80 -21.70
C LEU A 31 -13.98 19.15 -21.79
N THR A 32 -13.22 20.24 -21.68
CA THR A 32 -13.73 21.59 -22.00
C THR A 32 -14.03 21.74 -23.50
N GLU A 33 -14.89 22.70 -23.86
CA GLU A 33 -15.23 22.99 -25.27
C GLU A 33 -14.02 23.37 -26.15
N ARG A 34 -12.94 23.87 -25.54
CA ARG A 34 -11.68 24.12 -26.24
C ARG A 34 -10.92 22.82 -26.52
N GLN A 35 -10.85 21.93 -25.53
CA GLN A 35 -10.20 20.62 -25.64
C GLN A 35 -10.93 19.71 -26.64
N LYS A 36 -12.26 19.68 -26.62
CA LYS A 36 -13.07 18.95 -27.63
C LYS A 36 -12.77 19.42 -29.06
N ARG A 37 -12.66 20.74 -29.26
CA ARG A 37 -12.27 21.33 -30.57
C ARG A 37 -10.85 21.00 -31.00
N LEU A 38 -9.92 20.81 -30.05
CA LEU A 38 -8.55 20.39 -30.36
C LEU A 38 -8.52 18.89 -30.74
N LEU A 39 -9.15 18.05 -29.93
CA LEU A 39 -9.26 16.61 -30.17
C LEU A 39 -9.92 16.30 -31.52
N ASN A 40 -10.99 17.02 -31.89
CA ASN A 40 -11.64 16.84 -33.18
C ASN A 40 -10.76 17.24 -34.37
N ARG A 41 -9.87 18.23 -34.21
CA ARG A 41 -8.87 18.57 -35.24
C ARG A 41 -7.78 17.49 -35.34
N LEU A 42 -7.33 16.94 -34.22
CA LEU A 42 -6.38 15.81 -34.21
C LEU A 42 -6.99 14.53 -34.80
N LYS A 43 -8.28 14.27 -34.57
CA LYS A 43 -8.98 13.15 -35.22
C LYS A 43 -9.05 13.31 -36.74
N GLN A 44 -9.11 14.55 -37.26
CA GLN A 44 -9.13 14.82 -38.70
C GLN A 44 -7.76 14.62 -39.36
N THR A 45 -6.65 14.77 -38.61
CA THR A 45 -5.30 14.49 -39.14
C THR A 45 -5.00 12.99 -39.17
N GLY A 46 -5.70 12.18 -38.37
CA GLY A 46 -5.56 10.72 -38.36
C GLY A 46 -4.30 10.22 -37.67
N ASP A 47 -3.52 11.10 -37.03
CA ASP A 47 -2.31 10.75 -36.30
C ASP A 47 -2.67 10.19 -34.92
N LYS A 48 -2.51 8.87 -34.76
CA LYS A 48 -2.82 8.18 -33.51
C LYS A 48 -1.89 8.60 -32.36
N GLN A 49 -0.66 9.00 -32.68
CA GLN A 49 0.35 9.37 -31.68
C GLN A 49 -0.05 10.67 -30.97
N ASP A 50 -0.42 11.68 -31.75
CA ASP A 50 -0.82 13.00 -31.21
C ASP A 50 -2.15 12.94 -30.45
N ILE A 51 -3.07 12.06 -30.86
CA ILE A 51 -4.32 11.81 -30.12
C ILE A 51 -4.00 11.19 -28.76
N ASP A 52 -3.07 10.25 -28.69
CA ASP A 52 -2.65 9.62 -27.44
C ASP A 52 -1.95 10.62 -26.51
N ASP A 53 -1.07 11.47 -27.05
CA ASP A 53 -0.37 12.52 -26.29
C ASP A 53 -1.33 13.58 -25.75
N PHE A 54 -2.34 13.98 -26.52
CA PHE A 54 -3.40 14.89 -26.06
C PHE A 54 -4.14 14.36 -24.83
N TRP A 55 -4.45 13.05 -24.80
CA TRP A 55 -5.09 12.43 -23.64
C TRP A 55 -4.14 12.32 -22.45
N ASN A 56 -2.86 12.01 -22.70
CA ASN A 56 -1.84 11.91 -21.65
C ASN A 56 -1.57 13.26 -20.97
N GLU A 57 -1.54 14.37 -21.72
CA GLU A 57 -1.35 15.72 -21.18
C GLU A 57 -2.55 16.21 -20.36
N ILE A 58 -3.78 15.89 -20.78
CA ILE A 58 -5.00 16.35 -20.10
C ILE A 58 -5.30 15.56 -18.82
N LEU A 59 -5.00 14.26 -18.81
CA LEU A 59 -5.32 13.38 -17.69
C LEU A 59 -4.25 13.42 -16.58
N ASP A 60 -3.15 14.17 -16.75
CA ASP A 60 -1.98 14.19 -15.85
C ASP A 60 -1.53 12.77 -15.47
N GLU A 61 -1.76 11.82 -16.39
CA GLU A 61 -1.49 10.41 -16.18
C GLU A 61 0.01 10.18 -16.34
N LYS A 62 0.71 10.10 -15.21
CA LYS A 62 2.00 9.39 -15.14
C LYS A 62 1.83 8.09 -15.92
N LYS A 63 2.58 7.91 -17.01
CA LYS A 63 2.63 6.67 -17.81
C LYS A 63 2.43 5.46 -16.88
N PHE A 64 1.24 4.86 -16.92
CA PHE A 64 0.95 3.63 -16.21
C PHE A 64 1.69 2.53 -16.97
N TYR A 65 2.98 2.35 -16.68
CA TYR A 65 3.66 1.14 -17.08
C TYR A 65 2.94 -0.01 -16.38
N LYS A 66 2.20 -0.82 -17.16
CA LYS A 66 1.55 -2.04 -16.66
C LYS A 66 2.64 -2.82 -15.92
N LYS A 67 2.50 -2.91 -14.59
CA LYS A 67 3.49 -3.58 -13.76
C LYS A 67 3.48 -5.04 -14.19
N ARG A 68 4.61 -5.52 -14.68
CA ARG A 68 4.78 -6.94 -15.01
C ARG A 68 4.86 -7.70 -13.69
N SER A 69 3.79 -8.38 -13.32
CA SER A 69 3.68 -9.14 -12.09
C SER A 69 2.91 -10.43 -12.31
N GLY A 70 3.14 -11.41 -11.44
CA GLY A 70 2.37 -12.65 -11.41
C GLY A 70 1.21 -12.53 -10.43
N GLN A 71 0.03 -12.98 -10.85
CA GLN A 71 -1.27 -13.03 -10.19
C GLN A 71 -1.93 -14.38 -10.51
N PHE A 72 -3.14 -14.63 -10.01
CA PHE A 72 -3.85 -15.89 -10.33
C PHE A 72 -4.29 -15.92 -11.80
N TRP A 73 -4.29 -17.11 -12.40
CA TRP A 73 -4.70 -17.31 -13.79
C TRP A 73 -6.21 -17.05 -13.96
N LYS A 74 -6.59 -16.23 -14.95
CA LYS A 74 -7.94 -15.64 -15.07
C LYS A 74 -8.90 -16.46 -15.96
N TYR A 75 -8.45 -17.56 -16.54
CA TYR A 75 -9.19 -18.32 -17.54
C TYR A 75 -9.32 -19.80 -17.19
N LEU A 76 -10.43 -20.43 -17.54
CA LEU A 76 -10.57 -21.88 -17.60
C LEU A 76 -10.19 -22.38 -18.99
N CYS A 77 -9.61 -23.57 -19.07
CA CYS A 77 -9.30 -24.23 -20.34
C CYS A 77 -10.45 -25.17 -20.72
N THR A 78 -11.19 -24.84 -21.77
CA THR A 78 -12.34 -25.65 -22.23
C THR A 78 -11.91 -26.91 -22.99
N LEU A 79 -10.67 -26.96 -23.49
CA LEU A 79 -10.09 -28.17 -24.04
C LEU A 79 -9.77 -29.14 -22.89
N PRO A 80 -10.29 -30.39 -22.86
CA PRO A 80 -10.14 -31.31 -21.73
C PRO A 80 -8.73 -31.95 -21.68
N ILE A 81 -7.73 -31.12 -21.39
CA ILE A 81 -6.33 -31.47 -21.22
C ILE A 81 -5.86 -31.08 -19.83
N ASN A 82 -4.99 -31.89 -19.23
CA ASN A 82 -4.46 -31.61 -17.91
C ASN A 82 -3.30 -30.60 -17.99
N LEU A 83 -3.55 -29.37 -17.53
CA LEU A 83 -2.58 -28.30 -17.38
C LEU A 83 -2.45 -27.83 -15.92
N GLU A 84 -2.86 -28.67 -14.95
CA GLU A 84 -2.85 -28.31 -13.52
C GLU A 84 -1.45 -27.94 -13.02
N ARG A 85 -0.40 -28.56 -13.58
CA ARG A 85 1.02 -28.25 -13.31
C ARG A 85 1.40 -26.79 -13.59
N TYR A 86 0.59 -26.06 -14.35
CA TYR A 86 0.78 -24.64 -14.66
C TYR A 86 -0.30 -23.76 -14.03
N GLN A 87 -1.07 -24.29 -13.06
CA GLN A 87 -2.27 -23.67 -12.48
C GLN A 87 -3.36 -23.28 -13.49
N ILE A 88 -3.46 -24.02 -14.60
CA ILE A 88 -4.52 -23.86 -15.59
C ILE A 88 -5.48 -25.04 -15.44
N PHE A 89 -6.76 -24.73 -15.16
CA PHE A 89 -7.77 -25.73 -14.81
C PHE A 89 -8.89 -25.75 -15.86
N ASN A 90 -9.52 -26.93 -16.02
CA ASN A 90 -10.68 -27.07 -16.91
C ASN A 90 -12.00 -26.64 -16.25
N GLU A 91 -12.05 -26.65 -14.92
CA GLU A 91 -13.23 -26.31 -14.13
C GLU A 91 -12.83 -25.65 -12.80
N LEU A 92 -13.72 -24.81 -12.28
CA LEU A 92 -13.56 -24.19 -10.96
C LEU A 92 -14.39 -24.93 -9.91
N ASN A 93 -13.69 -25.57 -8.98
CA ASN A 93 -14.25 -26.29 -7.84
C ASN A 93 -13.43 -25.97 -6.58
N LYS A 94 -13.86 -26.46 -5.41
CA LYS A 94 -13.17 -26.17 -4.14
C LYS A 94 -11.69 -26.59 -4.14
N ARG A 95 -11.35 -27.72 -4.77
CA ARG A 95 -9.97 -28.21 -4.87
C ARG A 95 -9.14 -27.28 -5.76
N THR A 96 -9.62 -26.99 -6.97
CA THR A 96 -8.89 -26.14 -7.93
C THR A 96 -8.76 -24.71 -7.43
N ALA A 97 -9.80 -24.17 -6.78
CA ALA A 97 -9.73 -22.88 -6.10
C ALA A 97 -8.68 -22.86 -4.97
N THR A 98 -8.55 -23.95 -4.19
CA THR A 98 -7.49 -24.06 -3.17
C THR A 98 -6.09 -24.06 -3.79
N LEU A 99 -5.86 -24.87 -4.83
CA LEU A 99 -4.58 -24.93 -5.53
C LEU A 99 -4.18 -23.61 -6.22
N MET A 100 -5.17 -22.82 -6.67
CA MET A 100 -4.94 -21.48 -7.24
C MET A 100 -4.51 -20.43 -6.19
N THR A 101 -4.72 -20.71 -4.91
CA THR A 101 -4.72 -19.68 -3.84
C THR A 101 -3.75 -19.96 -2.71
N GLU A 102 -3.38 -21.23 -2.51
CA GLU A 102 -2.49 -21.69 -1.46
C GLU A 102 -1.09 -21.06 -1.59
N ASP A 103 -0.54 -21.06 -2.80
CA ASP A 103 0.78 -20.52 -3.13
C ASP A 103 0.70 -19.44 -4.23
N ASN A 104 1.62 -18.48 -4.18
CA ASN A 104 1.83 -17.55 -5.28
C ASN A 104 2.24 -18.32 -6.54
N CYS A 105 1.76 -17.94 -7.73
CA CYS A 105 2.10 -18.62 -8.99
C CYS A 105 3.61 -18.81 -9.25
N PHE A 106 4.44 -17.85 -8.81
CA PHE A 106 5.90 -17.98 -8.87
C PHE A 106 6.42 -19.11 -7.97
N VAL A 107 5.93 -19.17 -6.73
CA VAL A 107 6.28 -20.22 -5.75
C VAL A 107 5.76 -21.57 -6.23
N TYR A 108 4.52 -21.62 -6.74
CA TYR A 108 3.94 -22.83 -7.30
C TYR A 108 4.78 -23.37 -8.47
N ALA A 109 5.21 -22.52 -9.41
CA ALA A 109 6.09 -22.93 -10.49
C ALA A 109 7.43 -23.49 -9.98
N CYS A 110 7.97 -22.94 -8.88
CA CYS A 110 9.17 -23.48 -8.22
C CYS A 110 8.93 -24.83 -7.54
N ILE A 111 7.75 -25.04 -6.94
CA ILE A 111 7.34 -26.35 -6.39
C ILE A 111 7.28 -27.39 -7.52
N GLN A 112 6.68 -27.04 -8.65
CA GLN A 112 6.60 -27.92 -9.83
C GLN A 112 7.95 -28.19 -10.49
N ALA A 113 8.92 -27.28 -10.31
CA ALA A 113 10.32 -27.44 -10.69
C ALA A 113 11.16 -28.24 -9.68
N GLU A 114 10.52 -28.88 -8.69
CA GLU A 114 11.15 -29.76 -7.70
C GLU A 114 12.24 -29.04 -6.87
N VAL A 115 11.98 -27.79 -6.47
CA VAL A 115 12.81 -27.06 -5.51
C VAL A 115 12.60 -27.66 -4.11
N ASP A 116 13.67 -27.72 -3.30
CA ASP A 116 13.63 -28.30 -1.96
C ASP A 116 12.70 -27.52 -1.01
N GLY A 117 12.12 -28.23 -0.05
CA GLY A 117 11.14 -27.68 0.88
C GLY A 117 11.65 -26.48 1.69
N GLU A 118 12.91 -26.51 2.14
CA GLU A 118 13.49 -25.39 2.91
C GLU A 118 13.57 -24.10 2.07
N THR A 119 13.94 -24.23 0.80
CA THR A 119 14.00 -23.11 -0.13
C THR A 119 12.61 -22.60 -0.49
N ILE A 120 11.62 -23.49 -0.66
CA ILE A 120 10.22 -23.09 -0.87
C ILE A 120 9.65 -22.36 0.34
N ASP A 121 9.91 -22.84 1.55
CA ASP A 121 9.43 -22.20 2.77
C ASP A 121 10.05 -20.80 2.94
N HIS A 122 11.33 -20.63 2.59
CA HIS A 122 11.94 -19.30 2.52
C HIS A 122 11.30 -18.41 1.44
N MET A 123 10.98 -18.95 0.25
CA MET A 123 10.26 -18.17 -0.76
C MET A 123 8.88 -17.73 -0.25
N ARG A 124 8.17 -18.55 0.54
CA ARG A 124 6.90 -18.18 1.19
C ARG A 124 7.07 -17.09 2.25
N GLU A 125 8.19 -17.08 2.99
CA GLU A 125 8.51 -16.03 3.95
C GLU A 125 8.62 -14.66 3.29
N VAL A 126 9.25 -14.61 2.11
CA VAL A 126 9.54 -13.38 1.37
C VAL A 126 8.35 -12.96 0.51
N ILE A 127 7.72 -13.90 -0.21
CA ILE A 127 6.62 -13.65 -1.14
C ILE A 127 5.29 -13.82 -0.40
N ARG A 128 4.96 -12.84 0.44
CA ARG A 128 3.69 -12.82 1.21
C ARG A 128 2.51 -12.17 0.47
N VAL A 129 2.70 -11.85 -0.81
CA VAL A 129 1.71 -11.18 -1.65
C VAL A 129 1.39 -12.03 -2.86
N ARG A 130 0.13 -11.98 -3.30
CA ARG A 130 -0.28 -12.67 -4.53
C ARG A 130 0.21 -12.00 -5.80
N ASP A 131 0.38 -10.68 -5.75
CA ASP A 131 0.94 -9.88 -6.83
C ASP A 131 2.46 -9.81 -6.68
N PHE A 132 3.20 -10.69 -7.37
CA PHE A 132 4.66 -10.73 -7.28
C PHE A 132 5.31 -10.08 -8.51
N PRO A 133 5.93 -8.89 -8.36
CA PRO A 133 6.47 -8.15 -9.49
C PRO A 133 7.78 -8.75 -10.01
N GLN A 134 7.94 -8.71 -11.33
CA GLN A 134 9.12 -9.21 -12.04
C GLN A 134 10.44 -8.55 -11.58
N SER A 135 10.37 -7.30 -11.10
CA SER A 135 11.53 -6.58 -10.58
C SER A 135 12.10 -7.18 -9.29
N LYS A 136 11.31 -7.99 -8.57
CA LYS A 136 11.71 -8.63 -7.31
C LYS A 136 12.29 -10.04 -7.48
N VAL A 137 12.23 -10.61 -8.69
CA VAL A 137 12.79 -11.94 -8.99
C VAL A 137 14.29 -12.01 -8.72
N GLN A 138 15.03 -10.91 -8.95
CA GLN A 138 16.47 -10.85 -8.65
C GLN A 138 16.75 -11.07 -7.14
N GLU A 139 15.93 -10.51 -6.26
CA GLU A 139 16.10 -10.65 -4.80
C GLU A 139 15.95 -12.12 -4.37
N ILE A 140 15.02 -12.85 -4.99
CA ILE A 140 14.84 -14.30 -4.75
C ILE A 140 16.01 -15.11 -5.34
N SER A 141 16.49 -14.74 -6.52
CA SER A 141 17.64 -15.37 -7.15
C SER A 141 18.89 -15.26 -6.28
N ASP A 142 19.18 -14.06 -5.77
CA ASP A 142 20.32 -13.79 -4.90
C ASP A 142 20.20 -14.55 -3.56
N ALA A 143 19.00 -14.62 -2.98
CA ALA A 143 18.77 -15.30 -1.70
C ALA A 143 18.85 -16.83 -1.79
N THR A 144 18.36 -17.42 -2.88
CA THR A 144 18.22 -18.89 -3.01
C THR A 144 19.36 -19.54 -3.81
N GLY A 145 20.14 -18.76 -4.56
CA GLY A 145 21.15 -19.28 -5.49
C GLY A 145 20.57 -19.93 -6.74
N ILE A 146 19.27 -19.77 -7.00
CA ILE A 146 18.58 -20.25 -8.20
C ILE A 146 18.61 -19.15 -9.26
N ALA A 147 19.05 -19.48 -10.48
CA ALA A 147 18.90 -18.61 -11.64
C ALA A 147 17.51 -18.78 -12.27
N PHE A 148 16.89 -17.68 -12.68
CA PHE A 148 15.58 -17.69 -13.33
C PHE A 148 15.65 -17.08 -14.73
N ASN A 149 15.20 -17.81 -15.74
CA ASN A 149 14.99 -17.28 -17.07
C ASN A 149 13.48 -17.06 -17.29
N VAL A 150 13.04 -15.82 -17.23
CA VAL A 150 11.62 -15.47 -17.40
C VAL A 150 11.38 -15.05 -18.84
N THR A 151 10.71 -15.92 -19.60
CA THR A 151 10.19 -15.61 -20.94
C THR A 151 8.86 -14.88 -20.79
N ILE A 152 8.73 -13.69 -21.37
CA ILE A 152 7.50 -12.91 -21.32
C ILE A 152 6.77 -13.09 -22.65
N GLY A 153 5.55 -13.64 -22.58
CA GLY A 153 4.71 -13.88 -23.75
C GLY A 153 3.49 -12.96 -23.78
N TYR A 154 3.12 -12.52 -24.97
CA TYR A 154 1.97 -11.65 -25.22
C TYR A 154 1.08 -12.28 -26.30
N PHE A 155 -0.20 -12.51 -26.00
CA PHE A 155 -1.11 -13.11 -26.98
C PHE A 155 -1.45 -12.15 -28.12
N ASN A 156 -1.63 -10.86 -27.81
CA ASN A 156 -2.11 -9.83 -28.75
C ASN A 156 -1.00 -8.91 -29.29
N ASP A 157 0.25 -9.09 -28.88
CA ASP A 157 1.38 -8.26 -29.32
C ASP A 157 2.28 -9.07 -30.26
N SER A 158 2.62 -8.49 -31.41
CA SER A 158 3.53 -9.08 -32.39
C SER A 158 5.01 -8.98 -31.98
N ARG A 159 5.31 -8.33 -30.85
CA ARG A 159 6.64 -8.32 -30.25
C ARG A 159 7.14 -9.74 -29.99
N HIS A 160 8.40 -9.98 -30.35
CA HIS A 160 9.12 -11.20 -29.98
C HIS A 160 9.13 -11.36 -28.45
N ASN A 161 8.99 -12.60 -27.98
CA ASN A 161 9.09 -12.93 -26.56
C ASN A 161 10.39 -12.35 -25.98
N GLU A 162 10.25 -11.52 -24.94
CA GLU A 162 11.41 -10.96 -24.24
C GLU A 162 11.85 -11.96 -23.16
N ILE A 163 13.13 -12.33 -23.15
CA ILE A 163 13.69 -13.19 -22.12
C ILE A 163 14.47 -12.31 -21.13
N LYS A 164 14.03 -12.29 -19.87
CA LYS A 164 14.80 -11.68 -18.78
C LYS A 164 15.50 -12.76 -17.96
N ARG A 165 16.80 -12.60 -17.78
CA ARG A 165 17.64 -13.51 -17.00
C ARG A 165 17.97 -12.89 -15.65
N TYR A 166 17.74 -13.66 -14.60
CA TYR A 166 18.05 -13.33 -13.22
C TYR A 166 19.07 -14.35 -12.74
N VAL A 167 20.31 -13.92 -12.56
CA VAL A 167 21.41 -14.77 -12.14
C VAL A 167 21.85 -14.31 -10.75
N PRO A 168 22.08 -15.22 -9.79
CA PRO A 168 22.55 -14.85 -8.46
C PRO A 168 23.87 -14.09 -8.56
N LYS A 169 23.96 -12.95 -7.90
CA LYS A 169 25.17 -12.10 -7.91
C LYS A 169 26.17 -12.46 -6.83
N GLU A 170 25.68 -12.96 -5.71
CA GLU A 170 26.48 -13.15 -4.49
C GLU A 170 26.90 -14.61 -4.25
N CYS A 171 26.33 -15.56 -4.98
CA CYS A 171 26.56 -16.98 -4.80
C CYS A 171 26.62 -17.73 -6.14
N LYS A 172 27.18 -18.95 -6.12
CA LYS A 172 27.20 -19.80 -7.32
C LYS A 172 25.79 -20.28 -7.64
N THR A 173 25.45 -20.29 -8.92
CA THR A 173 24.18 -20.83 -9.41
C THR A 173 24.09 -22.33 -9.11
N VAL A 174 23.12 -22.71 -8.29
CA VAL A 174 22.88 -24.11 -7.90
C VAL A 174 21.98 -24.81 -8.93
N ARG A 175 21.00 -24.09 -9.46
CA ARG A 175 20.04 -24.57 -10.46
C ARG A 175 19.54 -23.40 -11.31
N THR A 176 19.11 -23.69 -12.54
CA THR A 176 18.39 -22.74 -13.39
C THR A 176 16.96 -23.22 -13.60
N ILE A 177 15.98 -22.32 -13.47
CA ILE A 177 14.57 -22.58 -13.71
C ILE A 177 14.07 -21.65 -14.83
N ASP A 178 13.50 -22.25 -15.86
CA ASP A 178 12.87 -21.52 -16.96
C ASP A 178 11.40 -21.28 -16.62
N LEU A 179 10.98 -20.02 -16.63
CA LEU A 179 9.62 -19.58 -16.32
C LEU A 179 9.02 -18.85 -17.53
N LEU A 180 7.70 -18.93 -17.63
CA LEU A 180 6.89 -18.21 -18.61
C LEU A 180 5.97 -17.26 -17.85
N LEU A 181 5.95 -15.98 -18.24
CA LEU A 181 5.06 -14.95 -17.72
C LEU A 181 4.11 -14.53 -18.82
N VAL A 182 2.83 -14.89 -18.70
CA VAL A 182 1.77 -14.61 -19.68
C VAL A 182 0.51 -14.19 -18.93
N GLU A 183 -0.19 -13.15 -19.41
CA GLU A 183 -1.43 -12.62 -18.79
C GLU A 183 -1.32 -12.41 -17.28
N ASP A 184 -0.19 -11.82 -16.85
CA ASP A 184 0.13 -11.58 -15.45
C ASP A 184 0.18 -12.87 -14.60
N HIS A 185 0.70 -13.99 -15.13
CA HIS A 185 0.81 -15.27 -14.39
C HIS A 185 2.14 -15.98 -14.68
N TYR A 186 2.85 -16.41 -13.62
CA TYR A 186 4.07 -17.21 -13.75
C TYR A 186 3.73 -18.70 -13.85
N MET A 187 4.32 -19.38 -14.82
CA MET A 187 4.22 -20.83 -14.99
C MET A 187 5.58 -21.42 -15.36
N LEU A 188 5.77 -22.71 -15.11
CA LEU A 188 6.99 -23.42 -15.49
C LEU A 188 7.09 -23.51 -17.03
N ASN A 189 8.21 -23.06 -17.61
CA ASN A 189 8.39 -23.08 -19.06
C ASN A 189 9.08 -24.37 -19.52
N GLU A 190 8.27 -25.39 -19.78
CA GLU A 190 8.75 -26.69 -20.26
C GLU A 190 8.11 -27.09 -21.60
N ARG A 191 8.49 -28.26 -22.12
CA ARG A 191 7.92 -28.81 -23.36
C ARG A 191 6.88 -29.87 -23.02
N LEU A 192 5.68 -29.72 -23.56
CA LEU A 192 4.58 -30.65 -23.33
C LEU A 192 4.58 -31.78 -24.37
N PRO A 193 4.21 -33.01 -23.98
CA PRO A 193 4.10 -34.15 -24.89
C PRO A 193 2.84 -34.09 -25.77
N MET A 194 2.59 -32.95 -26.40
CA MET A 194 1.46 -32.74 -27.29
C MET A 194 1.86 -31.89 -28.49
N THR A 195 1.01 -31.80 -29.49
CA THR A 195 1.25 -31.02 -30.71
C THR A 195 0.21 -29.90 -30.86
N THR A 196 0.60 -28.80 -31.50
CA THR A 196 -0.35 -27.74 -31.87
C THR A 196 -1.39 -28.22 -32.89
N TYR A 197 -1.05 -29.22 -33.72
CA TYR A 197 -1.99 -29.83 -34.65
C TYR A 197 -3.15 -30.51 -33.94
N PHE A 198 -2.88 -31.24 -32.86
CA PHE A 198 -3.92 -31.85 -32.03
C PHE A 198 -4.88 -30.80 -31.47
N ILE A 199 -4.36 -29.71 -30.92
CA ILE A 199 -5.18 -28.62 -30.35
C ILE A 199 -6.09 -28.02 -31.43
N ARG A 200 -5.54 -27.72 -32.61
CA ARG A 200 -6.29 -27.10 -33.73
C ARG A 200 -7.40 -28.00 -34.29
N ASN A 201 -7.19 -29.31 -34.27
CA ASN A 201 -8.07 -30.28 -34.93
C ASN A 201 -8.75 -31.23 -33.93
N TYR A 202 -8.85 -30.84 -32.65
CA TYR A 202 -9.31 -31.71 -31.57
C TYR A 202 -10.67 -32.37 -31.86
N ILE A 203 -11.65 -31.59 -32.35
CA ILE A 203 -13.00 -32.08 -32.63
C ILE A 203 -13.00 -33.14 -33.75
N GLU A 204 -12.20 -32.96 -34.80
CA GLU A 204 -12.10 -33.93 -35.91
C GLU A 204 -11.39 -35.21 -35.46
N ILE A 205 -10.29 -35.06 -34.74
CA ILE A 205 -9.52 -36.18 -34.18
C ILE A 205 -10.38 -36.99 -33.22
N LEU A 206 -11.18 -36.37 -32.36
CA LEU A 206 -12.05 -37.08 -31.42
C LEU A 206 -13.12 -37.91 -32.15
N LYS A 207 -13.67 -37.39 -33.26
CA LYS A 207 -14.68 -38.09 -34.08
C LYS A 207 -14.07 -39.28 -34.82
N GLU A 208 -12.92 -39.10 -35.47
CA GLU A 208 -12.32 -40.12 -36.33
C GLU A 208 -11.42 -41.12 -35.57
N CYS A 209 -10.86 -40.72 -34.42
CA CYS A 209 -9.92 -41.50 -33.61
C CYS A 209 -10.42 -41.75 -32.17
N GLY A 210 -11.72 -41.64 -31.89
CA GLY A 210 -12.27 -41.76 -30.53
C GLY A 210 -11.95 -43.07 -29.79
N GLY A 211 -11.63 -44.15 -30.51
CA GLY A 211 -11.16 -45.42 -29.92
C GLY A 211 -9.67 -45.44 -29.50
N MET A 212 -8.91 -44.38 -29.79
CA MET A 212 -7.50 -44.25 -29.45
C MET A 212 -7.32 -43.56 -28.09
N ASN A 213 -6.34 -43.99 -27.28
CA ASN A 213 -5.98 -43.29 -26.04
C ASN A 213 -5.62 -41.81 -26.32
N ILE A 214 -6.14 -40.89 -25.49
CA ILE A 214 -5.92 -39.44 -25.54
C ILE A 214 -4.43 -39.07 -25.65
N GLU A 215 -3.54 -39.78 -24.95
CA GLU A 215 -2.09 -39.52 -25.02
C GLU A 215 -1.53 -39.74 -26.43
N LYS A 216 -2.03 -40.75 -27.16
CA LYS A 216 -1.65 -40.98 -28.55
C LYS A 216 -2.28 -39.96 -29.49
N GLN A 217 -3.52 -39.52 -29.20
CA GLN A 217 -4.18 -38.48 -29.96
C GLN A 217 -3.43 -37.14 -29.87
N MET A 218 -2.95 -36.77 -28.68
CA MET A 218 -2.13 -35.57 -28.44
C MET A 218 -0.87 -35.50 -29.30
N LYS A 219 -0.35 -36.66 -29.71
CA LYS A 219 0.87 -36.85 -30.51
C LYS A 219 0.63 -36.84 -32.03
N ILE A 220 -0.61 -36.65 -32.49
CA ILE A 220 -0.95 -36.51 -33.91
C ILE A 220 -0.47 -35.15 -34.42
N TYR A 221 0.46 -35.13 -35.37
CA TYR A 221 1.03 -33.87 -35.86
C TYR A 221 0.61 -33.48 -37.29
N THR A 222 -0.02 -34.40 -38.03
CA THR A 222 -0.47 -34.17 -39.41
C THR A 222 -1.41 -35.31 -39.86
N LYS A 223 -2.17 -35.08 -40.93
CA LYS A 223 -2.97 -36.07 -41.65
C LYS A 223 -2.38 -36.22 -43.05
N ARG A 224 -2.00 -37.43 -43.45
CA ARG A 224 -1.45 -37.77 -44.78
C ARG A 224 -2.24 -38.93 -45.36
N ASP A 225 -2.65 -38.82 -46.62
CA ASP A 225 -3.41 -39.86 -47.33
C ASP A 225 -4.63 -40.38 -46.54
N GLY A 226 -5.34 -39.47 -45.86
CA GLY A 226 -6.50 -39.80 -45.03
C GLY A 226 -6.18 -40.47 -43.68
N LYS A 227 -4.89 -40.71 -43.36
CA LYS A 227 -4.46 -41.32 -42.09
C LYS A 227 -3.75 -40.30 -41.19
N TYR A 228 -4.10 -40.31 -39.90
CA TYR A 228 -3.39 -39.51 -38.91
C TYR A 228 -2.01 -40.09 -38.63
N VAL A 229 -1.00 -39.23 -38.63
CA VAL A 229 0.38 -39.63 -38.34
C VAL A 229 0.73 -39.23 -36.91
N VAL A 230 1.06 -40.24 -36.10
CA VAL A 230 1.45 -40.09 -34.70
C VAL A 230 2.96 -40.13 -34.56
N ARG A 231 3.54 -39.26 -33.74
CA ARG A 231 4.96 -39.30 -33.36
C ARG A 231 5.13 -39.12 -31.86
N MET A 232 5.55 -40.18 -31.17
CA MET A 232 5.60 -40.21 -29.70
C MET A 232 6.71 -39.31 -29.12
N ASP A 233 7.78 -39.10 -29.86
CA ASP A 233 8.92 -38.23 -29.50
C ASP A 233 8.59 -36.73 -29.56
N ARG A 234 7.52 -36.34 -30.28
CA ARG A 234 7.18 -34.93 -30.44
C ARG A 234 6.72 -34.29 -29.14
N THR A 235 7.33 -33.14 -28.86
CA THR A 235 6.95 -32.22 -27.79
C THR A 235 6.86 -30.81 -28.32
N THR A 236 6.02 -29.98 -27.70
CA THR A 236 5.80 -28.58 -28.09
C THR A 236 6.13 -27.66 -26.91
N PRO A 237 6.83 -26.53 -27.09
CA PRO A 237 7.02 -25.55 -26.02
C PRO A 237 5.69 -25.09 -25.43
N LEU A 238 5.63 -24.88 -24.11
CA LEU A 238 4.42 -24.40 -23.45
C LEU A 238 3.89 -23.10 -24.08
N TRP A 239 4.77 -22.16 -24.45
CA TRP A 239 4.37 -20.94 -25.15
C TRP A 239 3.55 -21.20 -26.43
N ASP A 240 3.99 -22.14 -27.26
CA ASP A 240 3.28 -22.47 -28.52
C ASP A 240 1.95 -23.17 -28.25
N VAL A 241 1.88 -24.00 -27.19
CA VAL A 241 0.62 -24.59 -26.71
C VAL A 241 -0.35 -23.50 -26.25
N MET A 242 0.09 -22.61 -25.38
CA MET A 242 -0.71 -21.49 -24.86
C MET A 242 -1.21 -20.58 -25.97
N LYS A 243 -0.33 -20.21 -26.90
CA LYS A 243 -0.69 -19.40 -28.07
C LYS A 243 -1.72 -20.11 -28.95
N THR A 244 -1.56 -21.40 -29.19
CA THR A 244 -2.53 -22.18 -29.99
C THR A 244 -3.88 -22.29 -29.28
N LEU A 245 -3.90 -22.52 -27.96
CA LEU A 245 -5.13 -22.54 -27.15
C LEU A 245 -5.87 -21.20 -27.21
N TRP A 246 -5.12 -20.09 -27.14
CA TRP A 246 -5.67 -18.74 -27.30
C TRP A 246 -6.25 -18.50 -28.69
N GLU A 247 -5.49 -18.81 -29.75
CA GLU A 247 -5.92 -18.69 -31.16
C GLU A 247 -7.20 -19.52 -31.44
N CYS A 248 -7.29 -20.71 -30.86
CA CYS A 248 -8.45 -21.60 -30.99
C CYS A 248 -9.61 -21.29 -30.02
N LYS A 249 -9.50 -20.23 -29.20
CA LYS A 249 -10.54 -19.81 -28.23
C LYS A 249 -10.89 -20.88 -27.18
N TYR A 250 -9.90 -21.65 -26.75
CA TYR A 250 -10.06 -22.63 -25.68
C TYR A 250 -9.93 -22.03 -24.26
N PHE A 251 -9.71 -20.72 -24.14
CA PHE A 251 -9.70 -20.02 -22.86
C PHE A 251 -11.02 -19.28 -22.65
N GLU A 252 -11.74 -19.65 -21.60
CA GLU A 252 -12.96 -18.99 -21.16
C GLU A 252 -12.68 -18.19 -19.88
N PRO A 253 -13.04 -16.90 -19.80
CA PRO A 253 -12.84 -16.13 -18.58
C PRO A 253 -13.62 -16.72 -17.41
N ILE A 254 -13.01 -16.79 -16.22
CA ILE A 254 -13.73 -17.20 -15.00
C ILE A 254 -14.84 -16.19 -14.71
N SER A 255 -16.08 -16.66 -14.54
CA SER A 255 -17.22 -15.78 -14.36
C SER A 255 -17.29 -15.19 -12.95
N TYR A 256 -17.98 -14.04 -12.82
CA TYR A 256 -18.24 -13.41 -11.52
C TYR A 256 -19.01 -14.29 -10.54
N GLY A 257 -19.93 -15.12 -11.03
CA GLY A 257 -20.71 -16.03 -10.18
C GLY A 257 -19.84 -17.13 -9.57
N GLU A 258 -18.95 -17.69 -10.37
CA GLU A 258 -17.97 -18.70 -9.93
C GLU A 258 -16.95 -18.11 -8.95
N LEU A 259 -16.45 -16.90 -9.23
CA LEU A 259 -15.62 -16.14 -8.31
C LEU A 259 -16.32 -15.92 -6.96
N PHE A 260 -17.62 -15.56 -6.97
CA PHE A 260 -18.39 -15.31 -5.76
C PHE A 260 -18.60 -16.59 -4.93
N THR A 261 -18.89 -17.72 -5.58
CA THR A 261 -19.06 -19.02 -4.92
C THR A 261 -17.81 -19.44 -4.14
N TYR A 262 -16.62 -19.17 -4.67
CA TYR A 262 -15.35 -19.50 -4.03
C TYR A 262 -14.64 -18.27 -3.46
N THR A 263 -15.34 -17.15 -3.24
CA THR A 263 -14.73 -15.88 -2.78
C THR A 263 -13.91 -16.06 -1.50
N THR A 264 -14.39 -16.89 -0.58
CA THR A 264 -13.70 -17.17 0.68
C THR A 264 -12.35 -17.87 0.47
N ASP A 265 -12.20 -18.72 -0.55
CA ASP A 265 -10.95 -19.42 -0.84
C ASP A 265 -10.08 -18.61 -1.83
N LEU A 266 -10.71 -18.04 -2.86
CA LEU A 266 -10.08 -17.14 -3.84
C LEU A 266 -9.60 -15.81 -3.27
N TYR A 267 -10.13 -15.33 -2.14
CA TYR A 267 -9.72 -14.06 -1.52
C TYR A 267 -9.31 -14.17 -0.04
N LYS A 268 -9.14 -15.38 0.51
CA LYS A 268 -8.31 -15.56 1.72
C LYS A 268 -6.91 -15.06 1.37
N GLN A 269 -6.57 -13.87 1.86
CA GLN A 269 -5.27 -13.25 1.64
C GLN A 269 -4.13 -13.96 2.38
N ASN A 270 -4.45 -15.03 3.10
CA ASN A 270 -3.48 -15.81 3.84
C ASN A 270 -2.96 -16.90 2.92
N LEU A 271 -1.78 -16.67 2.36
CA LEU A 271 -0.95 -17.72 1.78
C LEU A 271 -0.68 -18.81 2.83
N ALA A 272 -0.24 -19.99 2.37
CA ALA A 272 0.00 -21.16 3.22
C ALA A 272 0.65 -20.78 4.57
N PRO A 273 0.04 -21.14 5.71
CA PRO A 273 0.58 -20.82 7.03
C PRO A 273 1.89 -21.58 7.26
N PHE A 274 2.73 -21.05 8.15
CA PHE A 274 3.93 -21.75 8.61
C PHE A 274 3.54 -23.11 9.19
N LYS A 275 4.29 -24.16 8.80
CA LYS A 275 4.09 -25.51 9.35
C LYS A 275 4.47 -25.57 10.83
N ASP A 276 5.55 -24.91 11.20
CA ASP A 276 6.05 -24.79 12.57
C ASP A 276 6.87 -23.48 12.74
N LEU A 277 7.51 -23.32 13.90
CA LEU A 277 8.38 -22.18 14.21
C LEU A 277 9.88 -22.50 13.98
N THR A 278 10.19 -23.60 13.31
CA THR A 278 11.56 -23.90 12.91
C THR A 278 11.96 -22.98 11.77
N TYR A 279 13.25 -22.64 11.71
CA TYR A 279 13.77 -21.75 10.69
C TYR A 279 15.03 -22.36 10.10
N ALA A 280 15.23 -22.16 8.79
CA ALA A 280 16.42 -22.63 8.11
C ALA A 280 17.61 -21.72 8.48
N PRO A 281 18.63 -22.20 9.22
CA PRO A 281 19.72 -21.35 9.66
C PRO A 281 20.42 -20.64 8.49
N LYS A 282 20.55 -21.32 7.34
CA LYS A 282 21.14 -20.76 6.12
C LYS A 282 20.53 -19.42 5.68
N TYR A 283 19.22 -19.21 5.92
CA TYR A 283 18.51 -17.99 5.54
C TYR A 283 18.32 -17.03 6.72
N CYS A 284 18.12 -17.56 7.93
CA CYS A 284 17.67 -16.77 9.07
C CYS A 284 18.77 -16.34 10.04
N VAL A 285 19.99 -16.90 9.95
CA VAL A 285 21.14 -16.49 10.79
C VAL A 285 22.18 -15.66 10.05
N GLN A 286 21.86 -15.18 8.84
CA GLN A 286 22.78 -14.31 8.11
C GLN A 286 22.92 -12.97 8.82
N LEU A 287 24.16 -12.62 9.18
CA LEU A 287 24.45 -11.29 9.69
C LEU A 287 24.05 -10.24 8.65
N LYS A 288 23.26 -9.25 9.07
CA LYS A 288 22.88 -8.15 8.21
C LYS A 288 24.16 -7.46 7.77
N LYS A 289 24.50 -7.52 6.47
CA LYS A 289 25.61 -6.74 5.93
C LYS A 289 25.38 -5.29 6.36
N LYS A 290 26.38 -4.67 7.00
CA LYS A 290 26.33 -3.23 7.27
C LYS A 290 25.97 -2.58 5.95
N ALA A 291 24.87 -1.84 5.93
CA ALA A 291 24.50 -1.10 4.74
C ALA A 291 25.70 -0.19 4.46
N GLU A 292 26.45 -0.48 3.41
CA GLU A 292 27.37 0.51 2.86
C GLU A 292 26.50 1.74 2.67
N SER A 293 26.94 2.87 3.22
CA SER A 293 26.33 4.14 2.91
C SER A 293 26.49 4.30 1.41
N LYS A 294 25.52 3.82 0.61
CA LYS A 294 25.25 4.39 -0.70
C LYS A 294 25.28 5.87 -0.41
N GLU A 295 26.21 6.60 -1.01
CA GLU A 295 26.24 8.04 -0.91
C GLU A 295 24.82 8.49 -1.21
N VAL A 296 24.05 8.74 -0.14
CA VAL A 296 22.70 9.22 -0.25
C VAL A 296 23.00 10.57 -0.83
N ASN A 297 22.68 10.76 -2.12
CA ASN A 297 22.77 12.04 -2.78
C ASN A 297 22.37 13.10 -1.76
N LYS A 298 23.35 13.81 -1.19
CA LYS A 298 23.17 14.75 -0.08
C LYS A 298 22.22 15.89 -0.48
N ALA A 299 21.87 15.94 -1.78
CA ALA A 299 20.84 16.75 -2.40
C ALA A 299 19.38 16.37 -2.08
N LYS A 300 19.07 15.22 -1.45
CA LYS A 300 17.73 14.98 -0.90
C LYS A 300 17.61 15.70 0.45
N CYS A 301 17.25 16.98 0.39
CA CYS A 301 17.08 17.90 1.52
C CYS A 301 16.36 17.26 2.72
N LYS A 302 17.13 16.74 3.67
CA LYS A 302 16.76 16.69 5.08
C LYS A 302 17.64 17.71 5.76
N PHE A 303 17.09 18.90 6.01
CA PHE A 303 17.77 19.83 6.91
C PHE A 303 17.82 19.21 8.31
N ILE A 304 18.80 19.61 9.11
CA ILE A 304 18.89 19.23 10.51
C ILE A 304 17.97 20.19 11.29
N PRO A 305 16.97 19.70 12.03
CA PRO A 305 16.12 20.56 12.84
C PRO A 305 16.93 21.31 13.88
N GLU A 306 16.67 22.61 14.03
CA GLU A 306 17.30 23.48 15.03
C GLU A 306 16.36 23.81 16.19
N HIS A 307 15.04 23.70 15.94
CA HIS A 307 14.01 23.96 16.94
C HIS A 307 13.03 22.80 17.00
N VAL A 308 12.64 22.39 18.20
CA VAL A 308 11.68 21.31 18.42
C VAL A 308 10.48 21.83 19.20
N PHE A 309 9.29 21.52 18.68
CA PHE A 309 8.01 21.92 19.25
C PHE A 309 7.08 20.71 19.39
N PHE A 310 6.18 20.80 20.36
CA PHE A 310 5.06 19.88 20.56
C PHE A 310 3.78 20.70 20.46
N ALA A 311 2.79 20.20 19.74
CA ALA A 311 1.57 20.95 19.48
C ALA A 311 0.34 20.05 19.42
N ASP A 312 -0.82 20.65 19.65
CA ASP A 312 -2.13 20.00 19.56
C ASP A 312 -3.19 21.04 19.13
N PHE A 313 -4.15 20.62 18.29
CA PHE A 313 -5.28 21.46 17.88
C PHE A 313 -6.55 21.05 18.61
N GLU A 314 -7.36 22.05 18.96
CA GLU A 314 -8.77 21.84 19.25
C GLU A 314 -9.62 22.31 18.07
N CYS A 315 -10.65 21.53 17.75
CA CYS A 315 -11.51 21.76 16.59
C CYS A 315 -12.97 21.38 16.84
N SER A 316 -13.87 21.93 16.05
CA SER A 316 -15.28 21.57 16.10
C SER A 316 -15.54 20.14 15.60
N THR A 317 -16.57 19.49 16.16
CA THR A 317 -16.92 18.09 15.88
C THR A 317 -18.21 17.92 15.06
N ASP A 318 -18.86 19.02 14.66
CA ASP A 318 -20.16 19.06 13.96
C ASP A 318 -20.05 18.87 12.43
N GLY A 319 -19.37 17.81 12.01
CA GLY A 319 -19.29 17.36 10.62
C GLY A 319 -18.03 17.82 9.89
N PHE A 320 -17.89 19.12 9.62
CA PHE A 320 -16.66 19.68 9.05
C PHE A 320 -15.77 20.20 10.16
N HIS A 321 -14.70 19.47 10.44
CA HIS A 321 -13.81 19.82 11.55
C HIS A 321 -13.05 21.09 11.21
N LYS A 322 -13.21 22.12 12.04
CA LYS A 322 -12.51 23.41 11.92
C LYS A 322 -11.69 23.67 13.18
N ALA A 323 -10.39 23.82 13.02
CA ALA A 323 -9.51 24.22 14.12
C ALA A 323 -9.89 25.62 14.61
N PHE A 324 -10.01 25.77 15.93
CA PHE A 324 -10.30 27.04 16.59
C PHE A 324 -9.25 27.40 17.65
N ASN A 325 -8.42 26.45 18.06
CA ASN A 325 -7.33 26.70 19.00
C ASN A 325 -6.15 25.79 18.67
N ILE A 326 -4.94 26.29 18.88
CA ILE A 326 -3.70 25.50 18.90
C ILE A 326 -2.87 25.91 20.10
N CYS A 327 -2.43 24.92 20.87
CA CYS A 327 -1.39 25.13 21.86
C CYS A 327 -0.09 24.49 21.39
N TYR A 328 1.02 25.08 21.78
CA TYR A 328 2.33 24.54 21.47
C TYR A 328 3.38 24.92 22.52
N ASP A 329 4.31 24.00 22.74
CA ASP A 329 5.44 24.15 23.65
C ASP A 329 6.77 23.92 22.91
N SER A 330 7.81 24.65 23.29
CA SER A 330 9.20 24.31 22.94
C SER A 330 9.69 23.08 23.71
N GLU A 331 10.78 22.45 23.25
CA GLU A 331 11.38 21.29 23.91
C GLU A 331 11.68 21.49 25.40
N ASP A 332 12.24 22.64 25.76
CA ASP A 332 12.58 23.02 27.13
C ASP A 332 11.39 23.62 27.91
N GLY A 333 10.28 23.88 27.24
CA GLY A 333 9.10 24.53 27.81
C GLY A 333 9.22 26.02 28.07
N SER A 334 10.28 26.68 27.57
CA SER A 334 10.45 28.14 27.69
C SER A 334 9.40 28.92 26.90
N VAL A 335 8.92 28.36 25.79
CA VAL A 335 7.78 28.85 25.02
C VAL A 335 6.60 27.92 25.30
N SER A 336 5.49 28.48 25.78
CA SER A 336 4.21 27.76 25.97
C SER A 336 3.04 28.70 25.66
N GLU A 337 2.54 28.61 24.44
CA GLU A 337 1.58 29.56 23.89
C GLU A 337 0.28 28.88 23.44
N SER A 338 -0.75 29.70 23.28
CA SER A 338 -2.05 29.31 22.73
C SER A 338 -2.44 30.36 21.70
N ILE A 339 -3.03 29.93 20.59
CA ILE A 339 -3.54 30.80 19.54
C ILE A 339 -4.99 30.44 19.25
N TRP A 340 -5.89 31.33 19.65
CA TRP A 340 -7.33 31.20 19.45
C TRP A 340 -7.78 31.85 18.13
N GLY A 341 -8.74 31.21 17.48
CA GLY A 341 -9.46 31.73 16.31
C GLY A 341 -9.32 30.87 15.07
N GLN A 342 -10.07 31.24 14.02
CA GLN A 342 -10.14 30.46 12.77
C GLN A 342 -8.82 30.44 11.97
N ASN A 343 -7.93 31.41 12.23
CA ASN A 343 -6.63 31.54 11.58
C ASN A 343 -5.49 30.92 12.39
N CYS A 344 -5.80 30.23 13.49
CA CYS A 344 -4.82 29.67 14.43
C CYS A 344 -3.70 28.86 13.74
N ALA A 345 -4.04 28.04 12.74
CA ALA A 345 -3.06 27.25 11.99
C ALA A 345 -2.07 28.11 11.18
N THR A 346 -2.52 29.22 10.59
CA THR A 346 -1.63 30.11 9.81
C THR A 346 -0.75 30.92 10.74
N GLU A 347 -1.33 31.47 11.80
CA GLU A 347 -0.58 32.25 12.79
C GLU A 347 0.46 31.39 13.52
N PHE A 348 0.13 30.13 13.82
CA PHE A 348 1.10 29.16 14.34
C PHE A 348 2.30 28.98 13.39
N LEU A 349 2.04 28.75 12.09
CA LEU A 349 3.10 28.65 11.08
C LEU A 349 3.91 29.95 10.93
N GLU A 350 3.29 31.11 11.21
CA GLU A 350 3.98 32.40 11.20
C GLU A 350 4.91 32.60 12.39
N ARG A 351 4.58 32.05 13.56
CA ARG A 351 5.43 32.12 14.76
C ARG A 351 6.59 31.12 14.77
N LEU A 352 6.52 30.06 13.97
CA LEU A 352 7.57 29.04 13.94
C LEU A 352 8.86 29.52 13.26
N PRO A 353 10.04 29.30 13.87
CA PRO A 353 11.33 29.59 13.24
C PRO A 353 11.64 28.65 12.08
N ASP A 354 12.63 29.02 11.25
CA ASP A 354 13.16 28.14 10.22
C ASP A 354 13.72 26.84 10.84
N LYS A 355 13.69 25.75 10.08
CA LYS A 355 14.17 24.42 10.51
C LYS A 355 13.48 23.86 11.77
N SER A 356 12.17 24.06 11.88
CA SER A 356 11.36 23.53 12.99
C SER A 356 10.97 22.06 12.79
N LEU A 357 11.09 21.26 13.85
CA LEU A 357 10.52 19.91 13.99
C LEU A 357 9.34 19.96 14.96
N ILE A 358 8.17 19.54 14.51
CA ILE A 358 6.93 19.63 15.29
C ILE A 358 6.35 18.25 15.49
N TYR A 359 6.01 17.91 16.72
CA TYR A 359 5.32 16.68 17.08
C TYR A 359 3.85 16.95 17.42
N PHE A 360 2.96 16.24 16.71
CA PHE A 360 1.56 16.08 17.09
C PHE A 360 1.34 14.65 17.58
N HIS A 361 0.36 14.43 18.45
CA HIS A 361 0.00 13.09 18.88
C HIS A 361 -1.19 12.58 18.06
N ASN A 362 -0.96 11.58 17.20
CA ASN A 362 -1.92 11.10 16.21
C ASN A 362 -2.14 12.09 15.04
N LEU A 363 -1.01 12.51 14.46
CA LEU A 363 -0.88 13.54 13.41
C LEU A 363 -1.87 13.49 12.23
N SER A 364 -2.37 12.30 11.85
CA SER A 364 -3.29 12.14 10.69
C SER A 364 -4.46 13.10 10.69
N TYR A 365 -4.87 13.55 11.88
CA TYR A 365 -5.95 14.48 12.06
C TYR A 365 -5.50 15.94 11.85
N ASP A 366 -4.55 16.38 12.67
CA ASP A 366 -4.05 17.77 12.74
C ASP A 366 -3.42 18.26 11.45
N ILE A 367 -2.78 17.34 10.72
CA ILE A 367 -2.04 17.66 9.51
C ILE A 367 -2.93 18.29 8.42
N ASN A 368 -4.24 18.01 8.43
CA ASN A 368 -5.20 18.57 7.48
C ASN A 368 -5.43 20.08 7.68
N PHE A 369 -5.16 20.60 8.88
CA PHE A 369 -5.22 22.03 9.17
C PHE A 369 -3.96 22.74 8.67
N ILE A 370 -2.81 22.08 8.70
CA ILE A 370 -1.52 22.67 8.31
C ILE A 370 -1.26 22.59 6.80
N LEU A 371 -1.52 21.43 6.18
CA LEU A 371 -1.11 21.16 4.79
C LEU A 371 -1.63 22.16 3.77
N ARG A 372 -2.85 22.68 3.98
CA ARG A 372 -3.48 23.68 3.10
C ARG A 372 -2.75 25.02 3.07
N HIS A 373 -1.92 25.30 4.08
CA HIS A 373 -1.17 26.56 4.22
C HIS A 373 0.30 26.42 3.82
N MET A 374 0.81 25.20 3.64
CA MET A 374 2.20 24.96 3.23
C MET A 374 2.44 25.47 1.80
N THR A 375 3.60 26.09 1.58
CA THR A 375 4.02 26.56 0.24
C THR A 375 4.41 25.40 -0.66
N GLU A 376 5.11 24.42 -0.10
CA GLU A 376 5.60 23.26 -0.83
C GLU A 376 5.69 22.05 0.12
N VAL A 377 5.25 20.87 -0.34
CA VAL A 377 5.55 19.60 0.35
C VAL A 377 6.79 19.00 -0.32
N LYS A 378 7.85 18.79 0.46
CA LYS A 378 9.13 18.28 0.00
C LYS A 378 9.29 16.80 0.30
N GLY A 379 9.76 16.05 -0.69
CA GLY A 379 9.93 14.61 -0.60
C GLY A 379 8.61 13.85 -0.63
N THR A 380 8.67 12.55 -0.33
CA THR A 380 7.47 11.70 -0.25
C THR A 380 6.98 11.68 1.21
N PRO A 381 5.73 12.10 1.49
CA PRO A 381 5.12 11.91 2.80
C PRO A 381 5.22 10.46 3.26
N ILE A 382 5.56 10.23 4.52
CA ILE A 382 5.67 8.89 5.08
C ILE A 382 4.32 8.52 5.68
N ILE A 383 3.58 7.66 4.98
CA ILE A 383 2.23 7.23 5.34
C ILE A 383 2.21 5.70 5.46
N LYS A 384 1.65 5.18 6.56
CA LYS A 384 1.44 3.75 6.79
C LYS A 384 -0.06 3.47 6.95
N GLY A 385 -0.68 2.91 5.92
CA GLY A 385 -2.15 2.75 5.88
C GLY A 385 -2.83 4.11 5.84
N SER A 386 -3.77 4.37 6.77
CA SER A 386 -4.42 5.68 6.94
C SER A 386 -3.63 6.66 7.84
N ARG A 387 -2.43 6.26 8.29
CA ARG A 387 -1.67 7.01 9.28
C ARG A 387 -0.53 7.81 8.68
N THR A 388 -0.58 9.12 8.84
CA THR A 388 0.51 10.04 8.47
C THR A 388 1.56 10.03 9.58
N MET A 389 2.78 9.62 9.25
CA MET A 389 3.87 9.50 10.23
C MET A 389 4.85 10.69 10.18
N GLN A 390 5.16 11.16 8.97
CA GLN A 390 6.00 12.33 8.77
C GLN A 390 5.66 13.05 7.47
N ILE A 391 5.67 14.39 7.53
CA ILE A 391 5.66 15.28 6.37
C ILE A 391 6.81 16.27 6.51
N THR A 392 7.43 16.62 5.39
CA THR A 392 8.46 17.66 5.31
C THR A 392 8.04 18.67 4.24
N GLY A 393 8.23 19.96 4.48
CA GLY A 393 7.82 20.98 3.54
C GLY A 393 8.42 22.35 3.84
N LEU A 394 8.01 23.34 3.04
CA LEU A 394 8.32 24.75 3.21
C LEU A 394 7.07 25.57 3.49
N TYR A 395 7.19 26.55 4.39
CA TYR A 395 6.20 27.59 4.62
C TYR A 395 6.87 28.97 4.50
N LYS A 396 6.53 29.74 3.46
CA LYS A 396 7.14 31.06 3.17
C LYS A 396 8.68 31.01 3.22
N GLY A 397 9.28 29.96 2.65
CA GLY A 397 10.72 29.73 2.63
C GLY A 397 11.31 29.04 3.86
N ARG A 398 10.57 28.93 4.97
CA ARG A 398 11.01 28.22 6.19
C ARG A 398 10.77 26.72 6.09
N ALA A 399 11.77 25.93 6.45
CA ALA A 399 11.74 24.49 6.40
C ALA A 399 11.12 23.90 7.67
N ILE A 400 10.12 23.03 7.51
CA ILE A 400 9.35 22.44 8.60
C ILE A 400 9.26 20.92 8.41
N ILE A 401 9.49 20.19 9.49
CA ILE A 401 9.22 18.74 9.59
C ILE A 401 8.12 18.54 10.62
N ILE A 402 7.09 17.79 10.26
CA ILE A 402 5.99 17.43 11.15
C ILE A 402 5.99 15.93 11.31
N LYS A 403 6.00 15.45 12.56
CA LYS A 403 6.05 14.03 12.92
C LYS A 403 4.92 13.63 13.84
N ASP A 404 4.52 12.38 13.74
CA ASP A 404 3.55 11.75 14.63
C ASP A 404 4.25 11.13 15.84
N SER A 405 4.07 11.72 17.03
CA SER A 405 4.63 11.19 18.27
C SER A 405 4.04 9.82 18.63
N TYR A 406 2.79 9.54 18.26
CA TYR A 406 2.14 8.26 18.54
C TYR A 406 2.85 7.11 17.80
N SER A 407 3.66 7.40 16.76
CA SER A 407 4.33 6.39 15.94
C SER A 407 5.65 5.92 16.58
N VAL A 408 6.12 6.72 17.54
CA VAL A 408 7.22 6.44 18.44
C VAL A 408 6.66 5.86 19.76
N ILE A 409 5.67 6.52 20.37
CA ILE A 409 5.06 6.07 21.63
C ILE A 409 3.60 5.72 21.37
N ASN A 410 3.35 4.44 21.03
CA ASN A 410 2.03 3.94 20.64
C ASN A 410 1.10 3.70 21.86
N LYS A 411 0.88 4.75 22.65
CA LYS A 411 0.00 4.77 23.83
C LYS A 411 -0.76 6.10 23.89
N LYS A 412 -1.97 6.07 24.45
CA LYS A 412 -2.81 7.27 24.61
C LYS A 412 -2.12 8.26 25.57
N LEU A 413 -2.20 9.57 25.28
CA LEU A 413 -1.63 10.64 26.13
C LEU A 413 -1.99 10.53 27.61
N LYS A 414 -3.25 10.16 27.93
CA LYS A 414 -3.70 10.00 29.33
C LYS A 414 -2.87 8.99 30.15
N LEU A 415 -2.10 8.11 29.51
CA LEU A 415 -1.26 7.12 30.18
C LEU A 415 0.17 7.63 30.41
N PHE A 416 0.60 8.71 29.76
CA PHE A 416 1.97 9.22 29.84
C PHE A 416 2.38 9.61 31.26
N PRO A 417 1.53 10.29 32.07
CA PRO A 417 1.92 10.65 33.44
C PRO A 417 2.28 9.43 34.28
N ALA A 418 1.48 8.35 34.22
CA ALA A 418 1.77 7.12 34.94
C ALA A 418 2.96 6.34 34.34
N MET A 419 3.06 6.28 33.01
CA MET A 419 4.12 5.54 32.31
C MET A 419 5.51 6.11 32.55
N PHE A 420 5.62 7.44 32.59
CA PHE A 420 6.90 8.14 32.71
C PHE A 420 7.11 8.78 34.10
N ASN A 421 6.17 8.54 35.03
CA ASN A 421 6.15 9.12 36.39
C ASN A 421 6.25 10.66 36.38
N LEU A 422 5.48 11.29 35.48
CA LEU A 422 5.51 12.75 35.28
C LEU A 422 4.78 13.47 36.41
N GLN A 423 5.29 14.65 36.78
CA GLN A 423 4.69 15.52 37.79
C GLN A 423 3.66 16.51 37.21
N THR A 424 3.25 16.32 35.96
CA THR A 424 2.32 17.20 35.23
C THR A 424 0.89 17.16 35.75
N GLY A 425 0.52 16.13 36.52
CA GLY A 425 -0.88 15.82 36.82
C GLY A 425 -1.57 15.02 35.70
N PRO A 426 -2.83 14.61 35.90
CA PRO A 426 -3.60 13.86 34.91
C PRO A 426 -4.03 14.74 33.73
N LYS A 427 -4.61 14.09 32.72
CA LYS A 427 -5.33 14.77 31.64
C LYS A 427 -6.67 15.30 32.17
N GLU A 428 -7.01 16.53 31.81
CA GLU A 428 -8.18 17.26 32.33
C GLU A 428 -9.51 16.85 31.66
N VAL A 429 -10.63 17.45 32.09
CA VAL A 429 -11.96 17.22 31.51
C VAL A 429 -12.26 18.28 30.45
N PHE A 430 -12.73 17.86 29.26
CA PHE A 430 -13.10 18.77 28.16
C PHE A 430 -14.40 18.37 27.46
N PRO A 431 -15.38 19.30 27.29
CA PRO A 431 -16.66 19.03 26.66
C PRO A 431 -16.57 19.09 25.12
N TYR A 432 -15.93 18.10 24.48
CA TYR A 432 -15.68 18.11 23.02
C TYR A 432 -16.91 18.41 22.15
N ASN A 433 -18.06 17.83 22.47
CA ASN A 433 -19.30 17.98 21.68
C ASN A 433 -20.01 19.32 21.90
N TYR A 434 -19.58 20.10 22.90
CA TYR A 434 -20.13 21.42 23.16
C TYR A 434 -19.53 22.49 22.24
N TYR A 435 -18.26 22.33 21.85
CA TYR A 435 -17.54 23.23 20.96
C TYR A 435 -17.95 23.02 19.49
N SER A 436 -19.16 23.45 19.13
CA SER A 436 -19.68 23.37 17.76
C SER A 436 -19.25 24.55 16.90
N SER A 437 -19.29 24.39 15.57
CA SER A 437 -19.04 25.47 14.62
C SER A 437 -20.04 26.63 14.76
N THR A 438 -21.27 26.35 15.20
CA THR A 438 -22.29 27.37 15.47
C THR A 438 -21.99 28.17 16.73
N LEU A 439 -21.54 27.51 17.81
CA LEU A 439 -21.17 28.17 19.05
C LEU A 439 -19.95 29.08 18.87
N LEU A 440 -19.00 28.65 18.04
CA LEU A 440 -17.74 29.37 17.77
C LEU A 440 -17.85 30.38 16.62
N ALA A 441 -19.04 30.57 16.04
CA ALA A 441 -19.26 31.54 14.98
C ALA A 441 -19.01 32.97 15.50
N ASN A 442 -18.54 33.85 14.60
CA ASN A 442 -18.27 35.27 14.89
C ASN A 442 -17.32 35.51 16.08
N ASP A 443 -16.37 34.60 16.31
CA ASP A 443 -15.40 34.65 17.42
C ASP A 443 -16.05 34.72 18.80
N ASN A 444 -17.19 34.03 18.97
CA ASN A 444 -17.83 33.94 20.29
C ASN A 444 -16.91 33.21 21.29
N ARG A 445 -16.72 33.83 22.45
CA ARG A 445 -15.89 33.33 23.56
C ARG A 445 -16.69 32.98 24.80
N THR A 446 -18.01 33.14 24.77
CA THR A 446 -18.88 32.90 25.91
C THR A 446 -19.61 31.57 25.77
N GLY A 447 -19.43 30.69 26.75
CA GLY A 447 -20.12 29.42 26.89
C GLY A 447 -21.11 29.43 28.06
N VAL A 448 -22.16 28.63 27.97
CA VAL A 448 -23.16 28.40 29.01
C VAL A 448 -22.79 27.12 29.78
N ILE A 449 -22.59 27.25 31.09
CA ILE A 449 -22.12 26.18 31.97
C ILE A 449 -23.09 24.98 31.96
N SER A 450 -24.39 25.25 32.12
CA SER A 450 -25.42 24.20 32.19
C SER A 450 -25.54 23.38 30.90
N GLU A 451 -25.28 23.99 29.73
CA GLU A 451 -25.26 23.30 28.45
C GLU A 451 -23.98 22.49 28.28
N ALA A 452 -22.82 23.04 28.64
CA ALA A 452 -21.54 22.33 28.57
C ALA A 452 -21.53 21.07 29.46
N CYS A 453 -22.13 21.16 30.66
CA CYS A 453 -22.25 20.04 31.60
C CYS A 453 -22.99 18.83 31.03
N LYS A 454 -23.85 18.99 30.01
CA LYS A 454 -24.56 17.86 29.36
C LYS A 454 -23.61 16.97 28.54
N PHE A 455 -22.43 17.46 28.20
CA PHE A 455 -21.47 16.78 27.33
C PHE A 455 -20.28 16.18 28.08
N ILE A 456 -20.29 16.20 29.41
CA ILE A 456 -19.21 15.70 30.28
C ILE A 456 -19.78 14.78 31.35
N GLN A 457 -18.97 13.79 31.77
CA GLN A 457 -19.34 12.88 32.85
C GLN A 457 -18.96 13.41 34.23
N ASP A 458 -17.84 14.14 34.31
CA ASP A 458 -17.29 14.68 35.56
C ASP A 458 -17.52 16.20 35.62
N ALA A 459 -18.75 16.57 35.99
CA ALA A 459 -19.15 17.97 36.12
C ALA A 459 -18.44 18.67 37.29
N ASP A 460 -18.11 17.95 38.35
CA ASP A 460 -17.46 18.52 39.54
C ASP A 460 -16.05 19.03 39.20
N THR A 461 -15.26 18.25 38.47
CA THR A 461 -13.93 18.66 38.00
C THR A 461 -14.03 19.82 37.01
N PHE A 462 -15.01 19.79 36.10
CA PHE A 462 -15.24 20.89 35.16
C PHE A 462 -15.54 22.22 35.87
N MET A 463 -16.41 22.21 36.89
CA MET A 463 -16.74 23.38 37.68
C MET A 463 -15.54 23.92 38.47
N LYS A 464 -14.78 23.02 39.12
CA LYS A 464 -13.53 23.39 39.81
C LYS A 464 -12.52 24.02 38.84
N ASN A 465 -12.40 23.49 37.63
CA ASN A 465 -11.53 24.03 36.61
C ASN A 465 -11.95 25.45 36.21
N ILE A 466 -13.24 25.67 35.92
CA ILE A 466 -13.78 27.02 35.63
C ILE A 466 -13.45 28.03 36.74
N ASP A 467 -13.58 27.61 38.00
CA ASP A 467 -13.34 28.49 39.15
C ASP A 467 -11.85 28.75 39.39
N SER A 468 -10.99 27.77 39.11
CA SER A 468 -9.54 27.86 39.32
C SER A 468 -8.80 28.63 38.23
N ILE A 469 -9.29 28.61 36.98
CA ILE A 469 -8.67 29.30 35.86
C ILE A 469 -8.99 30.79 35.95
N LYS A 470 -7.93 31.61 36.09
CA LYS A 470 -8.05 33.06 36.26
C LYS A 470 -8.89 33.70 35.15
N GLY A 471 -10.06 34.22 35.53
CA GLY A 471 -10.98 34.91 34.63
C GLY A 471 -11.71 34.00 33.66
N CYS A 472 -11.75 32.68 33.89
CA CYS A 472 -12.55 31.75 33.11
C CYS A 472 -14.02 31.82 33.49
N ARG A 473 -14.35 31.93 34.77
CA ARG A 473 -15.73 32.25 35.18
C ARG A 473 -16.06 33.70 34.80
N ILE A 474 -17.12 33.86 34.00
CA ILE A 474 -17.65 35.18 33.62
C ILE A 474 -18.72 35.61 34.62
N ASP A 475 -19.69 34.73 34.89
CA ASP A 475 -20.76 34.94 35.87
C ASP A 475 -21.26 33.60 36.46
N GLU A 476 -22.46 33.58 37.05
CA GLU A 476 -23.05 32.36 37.63
C GLU A 476 -23.34 31.26 36.60
N ASN A 477 -23.66 31.65 35.36
CA ASN A 477 -24.14 30.77 34.29
C ASN A 477 -23.15 30.63 33.12
N HIS A 478 -22.16 31.51 32.99
CA HIS A 478 -21.28 31.57 31.84
C HIS A 478 -19.79 31.43 32.17
N PHE A 479 -19.04 30.88 31.21
CA PHE A 479 -17.60 30.73 31.26
C PHE A 479 -16.94 31.10 29.92
N ASP A 480 -15.65 31.39 29.95
CA ASP A 480 -14.82 31.78 28.81
C ASP A 480 -14.28 30.53 28.07
N LEU A 481 -14.75 30.32 26.84
CA LEU A 481 -14.41 29.18 25.97
C LEU A 481 -12.91 29.15 25.62
N GLU A 482 -12.33 30.32 25.35
CA GLU A 482 -10.93 30.42 24.94
C GLU A 482 -10.01 30.06 26.09
N LYS A 483 -10.26 30.60 27.29
CA LYS A 483 -9.43 30.33 28.47
C LYS A 483 -9.53 28.87 28.88
N TYR A 484 -10.72 28.29 28.85
CA TYR A 484 -10.91 26.88 29.20
C TYR A 484 -10.23 25.96 28.18
N SER A 485 -10.46 26.18 26.88
CA SER A 485 -9.79 25.39 25.82
C SER A 485 -8.27 25.54 25.84
N SER A 486 -7.77 26.76 26.06
CA SER A 486 -6.32 27.00 26.17
C SER A 486 -5.71 26.30 27.38
N PHE A 487 -6.38 26.30 28.53
CA PHE A 487 -5.92 25.57 29.72
C PHE A 487 -5.82 24.06 29.43
N TYR A 488 -6.86 23.50 28.84
CA TYR A 488 -6.93 22.08 28.50
C TYR A 488 -5.87 21.65 27.50
N CYS A 489 -5.80 22.35 26.36
CA CYS A 489 -4.91 22.00 25.26
C CYS A 489 -3.43 22.20 25.67
N LYS A 490 -3.11 23.21 26.49
CA LYS A 490 -1.78 23.35 27.11
C LYS A 490 -1.40 22.16 27.99
N GLN A 491 -2.34 21.63 28.77
CA GLN A 491 -2.07 20.45 29.60
C GLN A 491 -1.78 19.22 28.74
N ASP A 492 -2.52 19.00 27.66
CA ASP A 492 -2.27 17.90 26.71
C ASP A 492 -0.90 18.02 26.04
N VAL A 493 -0.56 19.22 25.55
CA VAL A 493 0.76 19.51 24.95
C VAL A 493 1.88 19.34 25.97
N ARG A 494 1.69 19.76 27.22
CA ARG A 494 2.67 19.59 28.31
C ARG A 494 2.91 18.10 28.61
N ILE A 495 1.85 17.31 28.74
CA ILE A 495 1.94 15.85 28.95
C ILE A 495 2.69 15.20 27.79
N LEU A 496 2.37 15.59 26.55
CA LEU A 496 3.06 15.12 25.35
C LEU A 496 4.55 15.47 25.39
N ARG A 497 4.90 16.74 25.61
CA ARG A 497 6.28 17.23 25.67
C ARG A 497 7.08 16.49 26.73
N GLU A 498 6.64 16.52 27.98
CA GLU A 498 7.38 15.94 29.10
C GLU A 498 7.54 14.42 28.95
N GLY A 499 6.49 13.71 28.54
CA GLY A 499 6.57 12.27 28.28
C GLY A 499 7.49 11.92 27.11
N PHE A 500 7.42 12.67 26.01
CA PHE A 500 8.26 12.42 24.84
C PHE A 500 9.73 12.74 25.09
N VAL A 501 10.03 13.87 25.75
CA VAL A 501 11.39 14.26 26.13
C VAL A 501 11.98 13.27 27.14
N LYS A 502 11.19 12.80 28.12
CA LYS A 502 11.63 11.74 29.04
C LYS A 502 12.00 10.46 28.28
N PHE A 503 11.11 10.00 27.40
CA PHE A 503 11.38 8.83 26.57
C PHE A 503 12.64 9.00 25.70
N ARG A 504 12.80 10.17 25.07
CA ARG A 504 13.99 10.50 24.29
C ARG A 504 15.26 10.41 25.13
N ASN A 505 15.27 11.02 26.30
CA ASN A 505 16.45 11.05 27.17
C ASN A 505 16.82 9.65 27.66
N ASP A 506 15.83 8.81 27.96
CA ASP A 506 16.06 7.41 28.34
C ASP A 506 16.66 6.61 27.17
N ILE A 507 16.12 6.75 25.96
CA ILE A 507 16.65 6.07 24.77
C ILE A 507 18.07 6.57 24.41
N LEU A 508 18.31 7.88 24.50
CA LEU A 508 19.62 8.47 24.23
C LEU A 508 20.65 7.96 25.23
N LYS A 509 20.30 7.92 26.53
CA LYS A 509 21.18 7.43 27.59
C LYS A 509 21.52 5.95 27.44
N GLU A 510 20.54 5.09 27.17
CA GLU A 510 20.72 3.63 27.14
C GLU A 510 21.29 3.10 25.81
N PHE A 511 21.04 3.82 24.70
CA PHE A 511 21.31 3.32 23.36
C PHE A 511 22.13 4.26 22.47
N ASP A 512 22.44 5.48 22.91
CA ASP A 512 23.09 6.52 22.09
C ASP A 512 22.33 6.80 20.78
N LEU A 513 21.00 6.77 20.86
CA LEU A 513 20.10 7.05 19.74
C LEU A 513 19.22 8.26 20.05
N ASN A 514 19.30 9.29 19.22
CA ASN A 514 18.40 10.43 19.33
C ASN A 514 17.06 10.12 18.63
N VAL A 515 15.98 10.05 19.41
CA VAL A 515 14.62 9.76 18.92
C VAL A 515 14.18 10.71 17.80
N TYR A 516 14.66 11.95 17.79
CA TYR A 516 14.34 12.95 16.76
C TYR A 516 14.81 12.57 15.36
N ASP A 517 15.76 11.66 15.20
CA ASP A 517 16.27 11.24 13.90
C ASP A 517 15.36 10.19 13.23
N TYR A 518 14.45 9.58 13.99
CA TYR A 518 13.64 8.45 13.56
C TYR A 518 12.18 8.85 13.35
N VAL A 519 11.50 8.08 12.50
CA VAL A 519 10.08 8.29 12.19
C VAL A 519 9.19 7.46 13.11
N SER A 520 9.70 6.36 13.68
CA SER A 520 8.89 5.43 14.47
C SER A 520 9.73 4.58 15.41
N ILE A 521 9.07 3.93 16.37
CA ILE A 521 9.72 2.97 17.28
C ILE A 521 10.35 1.80 16.54
N CYS A 522 9.73 1.33 15.45
CA CYS A 522 10.31 0.27 14.62
C CYS A 522 11.61 0.73 13.95
N SER A 523 11.71 2.01 13.58
CA SER A 523 12.92 2.59 12.98
C SER A 523 14.04 2.67 14.02
N ILE A 524 13.71 3.07 15.26
CA ILE A 524 14.65 3.09 16.39
C ILE A 524 15.13 1.66 16.70
N ALA A 525 14.20 0.71 16.82
CA ALA A 525 14.52 -0.69 17.09
C ALA A 525 15.40 -1.29 16.00
N ASN A 526 15.08 -1.08 14.72
CA ASN A 526 15.92 -1.56 13.62
C ASN A 526 17.34 -0.97 13.70
N LYS A 527 17.48 0.32 14.03
CA LYS A 527 18.80 0.93 14.19
C LYS A 527 19.57 0.35 15.39
N LEU A 528 18.88 0.12 16.51
CA LEU A 528 19.46 -0.52 17.67
C LEU A 528 19.99 -1.91 17.34
N PHE A 529 19.22 -2.72 16.60
CA PHE A 529 19.67 -4.03 16.13
C PHE A 529 20.89 -3.89 15.22
N GLU A 530 20.89 -2.98 14.24
CA GLU A 530 22.06 -2.72 13.37
C GLU A 530 23.34 -2.31 14.12
N ASN A 531 23.20 -1.66 15.28
CA ASN A 531 24.35 -1.24 16.08
C ASN A 531 24.89 -2.35 16.99
N ARG A 532 24.09 -3.36 17.32
CA ARG A 532 24.41 -4.38 18.34
C ARG A 532 24.50 -5.82 17.80
N VAL A 533 23.94 -6.08 16.62
CA VAL A 533 23.88 -7.37 15.92
C VAL A 533 24.39 -7.17 14.51
#